data_AF-A0A920QEC5-F1
#
_entry.id   AF-A0A920QEC5-F1
#
_cell.length_a   1.000
_cell.length_b   1.000
_cell.length_c   1.000
_cell.angle_alpha   90.00
_cell.angle_beta   90.00
_cell.angle_gamma   90.00
#
_symmetry.space_group_name_H-M   'P 1'
#
loop_
_entity.id
_entity.type
_entity.pdbx_description
1 polymer ?
#
loop_
_entity_poly.entity_id
_entity_poly.type
_entity_poly.pdbx_seq_one_letter_code
_entity_poly.pdbx_strand_id
1 'polypeptide(L)'
;MARMGLKQWDEAIAAFQEGIRLDPNRLHSTAHYLLAQSLLRAGRNEEAQRELQLHQSNIEGEGPAMGAGVFERSKHTRARIPFRLEQPESEGVRIKFLDATKEVLGDAAQKFSGPIGLIDANRTGWNSLFLVEEGVGLRMLWNSNGVFHPHGLTFPARSDADYSKILVGDLRNDRLDDIVVLGDKGSRLFRMGTNGLAMDVSSSSGLSTLGAINGMLIDLDFTGKLDLIAVTGNSNEVQVLRQSGHMAGIGLQTMSFTNITSASGVPATLRNVQSVVMEDWNRDHVMDVIASRTDDRRYSWKSSVAES
;
A
#
# COMPACT_ATOMS: atom_id res chain seq x y z
N MET A 1 23.84 -43.19 8.77
CA MET A 1 23.83 -43.21 10.25
C MET A 1 22.47 -43.58 10.85
N ALA A 2 21.35 -43.03 10.38
CA ALA A 2 20.00 -43.35 10.92
C ALA A 2 19.70 -44.86 11.04
N ARG A 3 20.07 -45.67 10.03
CA ARG A 3 19.87 -47.13 10.02
C ARG A 3 20.69 -47.89 11.08
N MET A 4 21.90 -47.41 11.40
CA MET A 4 22.70 -47.98 12.49
C MET A 4 22.06 -47.75 13.86
N GLY A 5 21.44 -46.58 14.07
CA GLY A 5 20.69 -46.28 15.29
C GLY A 5 19.46 -47.19 15.48
N LEU A 6 18.90 -47.69 14.38
CA LEU A 6 17.80 -48.65 14.35
C LEU A 6 18.24 -50.12 14.35
N LYS A 7 19.55 -50.39 14.46
CA LYS A 7 20.16 -51.74 14.41
C LYS A 7 19.85 -52.53 13.13
N GLN A 8 19.56 -51.83 12.03
CA GLN A 8 19.34 -52.39 10.69
C GLN A 8 20.69 -52.53 9.99
N TRP A 9 21.44 -53.57 10.35
CA TRP A 9 22.85 -53.67 9.99
C TRP A 9 23.08 -53.95 8.51
N ASP A 10 22.29 -54.83 7.89
CA ASP A 10 22.44 -55.19 6.48
C ASP A 10 22.08 -54.01 5.55
N GLU A 11 21.01 -53.27 5.89
CA GLU A 11 20.60 -52.08 5.14
C GLU A 11 21.53 -50.89 5.36
N ALA A 12 22.23 -50.85 6.50
CA ALA A 12 23.29 -49.89 6.74
C ALA A 12 24.54 -50.23 5.90
N ILE A 13 24.93 -51.51 5.87
CA ILE A 13 26.05 -52.01 5.05
C ILE A 13 25.82 -51.67 3.58
N ALA A 14 24.66 -52.02 3.03
CA ALA A 14 24.34 -51.76 1.62
C ALA A 14 24.37 -50.25 1.28
N ALA A 15 23.87 -49.40 2.19
CA ALA A 15 23.89 -47.95 1.99
C ALA A 15 25.31 -47.37 2.00
N PHE A 16 26.20 -47.87 2.86
CA PHE A 16 27.59 -47.41 2.91
C PHE A 16 28.40 -47.94 1.72
N GLN A 17 28.20 -49.18 1.30
CA GLN A 17 28.82 -49.73 0.09
C GLN A 17 28.41 -48.93 -1.16
N GLU A 18 27.13 -48.59 -1.29
CA GLU A 18 26.66 -47.77 -2.40
C GLU A 18 27.25 -46.35 -2.34
N GLY A 19 27.34 -45.76 -1.15
CA GLY A 19 28.00 -44.46 -0.96
C GLY A 19 29.46 -44.45 -1.39
N ILE A 20 30.21 -45.52 -1.10
CA ILE A 20 31.61 -45.69 -1.54
C ILE A 20 31.68 -45.92 -3.06
N ARG A 21 30.71 -46.64 -3.64
CA ARG A 21 30.65 -46.89 -5.09
C ARG A 21 30.39 -45.61 -5.90
N LEU A 22 29.51 -44.74 -5.39
CA LEU A 22 29.09 -43.53 -6.09
C LEU A 22 30.16 -42.43 -6.10
N ASP A 23 30.96 -42.34 -5.04
CA ASP A 23 32.13 -41.46 -5.01
C ASP A 23 33.35 -42.20 -4.41
N PRO A 24 34.19 -42.82 -5.26
CA PRO A 24 35.38 -43.53 -4.80
C PRO A 24 36.50 -42.61 -4.27
N ASN A 25 36.28 -41.29 -4.17
CA ASN A 25 37.32 -40.37 -3.71
C ASN A 25 37.78 -40.69 -2.28
N ARG A 26 39.08 -40.43 -2.06
CA ARG A 26 39.78 -40.55 -0.77
C ARG A 26 39.14 -39.80 0.42
N LEU A 27 38.21 -38.88 0.16
CA LEU A 27 37.51 -38.08 1.19
C LEU A 27 36.50 -38.90 2.02
N HIS A 28 36.27 -40.16 1.69
CA HIS A 28 35.29 -41.04 2.33
C HIS A 28 35.91 -42.02 3.36
N SER A 29 37.04 -41.64 3.97
CA SER A 29 37.65 -42.37 5.10
C SER A 29 36.60 -42.73 6.18
N THR A 30 35.73 -41.78 6.54
CA THR A 30 34.64 -41.98 7.50
C THR A 30 33.61 -43.02 7.03
N ALA A 31 33.37 -43.16 5.72
CA ALA A 31 32.41 -44.15 5.20
C ALA A 31 32.93 -45.59 5.36
N HIS A 32 34.23 -45.82 5.14
CA HIS A 32 34.88 -47.11 5.41
C HIS A 32 34.83 -47.46 6.91
N TYR A 33 35.04 -46.49 7.79
CA TYR A 33 34.91 -46.69 9.23
C TYR A 33 33.48 -47.10 9.66
N LEU A 34 32.47 -46.38 9.17
CA LEU A 34 31.06 -46.66 9.50
C LEU A 34 30.57 -47.98 8.89
N LEU A 35 31.07 -48.34 7.70
CA LEU A 35 30.84 -49.66 7.10
C LEU A 35 31.47 -50.76 7.95
N ALA A 36 32.72 -50.60 8.39
CA ALA A 36 33.37 -51.56 9.26
C ALA A 36 32.62 -51.75 10.59
N GLN A 37 32.18 -50.67 11.23
CA GLN A 37 31.37 -50.76 12.45
C GLN A 37 30.05 -51.52 12.20
N SER A 38 29.39 -51.27 11.06
CA SER A 38 28.15 -51.96 10.70
C SER A 38 28.40 -53.45 10.43
N LEU A 39 29.51 -53.79 9.78
CA LEU A 39 29.93 -55.17 9.52
C LEU A 39 30.27 -55.93 10.82
N LEU A 40 30.95 -55.29 11.79
CA LEU A 40 31.20 -55.87 13.12
C LEU A 40 29.89 -56.16 13.84
N ARG A 41 28.92 -55.25 13.78
CA ARG A 41 27.62 -55.41 14.43
C ARG A 41 26.75 -56.48 13.76
N ALA A 42 26.98 -56.74 12.47
CA ALA A 42 26.39 -57.85 11.72
C ALA A 42 27.15 -59.19 11.87
N GLY A 43 28.27 -59.22 12.61
CA GLY A 43 29.09 -60.42 12.81
C GLY A 43 30.03 -60.76 11.65
N ARG A 44 30.18 -59.86 10.65
CA ARG A 44 31.01 -60.04 9.45
C ARG A 44 32.43 -59.51 9.68
N ASN A 45 33.15 -60.19 10.57
CA ASN A 45 34.41 -59.69 11.14
C ASN A 45 35.55 -59.53 10.13
N GLU A 46 35.69 -60.47 9.19
CA GLU A 46 36.77 -60.42 8.18
C GLU A 46 36.60 -59.23 7.21
N GLU A 47 35.36 -58.95 6.81
CA GLU A 47 35.03 -57.81 5.96
C GLU A 47 35.23 -56.49 6.71
N ALA A 48 34.82 -56.44 7.98
CA ALA A 48 35.07 -55.26 8.80
C ALA A 48 36.56 -54.95 8.94
N GLN A 49 37.40 -55.96 9.06
CA GLN A 49 38.85 -55.78 9.21
C GLN A 49 39.48 -55.20 7.94
N ARG A 50 39.03 -55.64 6.75
CA ARG A 50 39.44 -55.05 5.46
C ARG A 50 39.04 -53.57 5.36
N GLU A 51 37.81 -53.24 5.75
CA GLU A 51 37.31 -51.86 5.72
C GLU A 51 38.02 -50.95 6.75
N LEU A 52 38.38 -51.48 7.92
CA LEU A 52 39.22 -50.74 8.89
C LEU A 52 40.63 -50.47 8.36
N GLN A 53 41.20 -51.41 7.62
CA GLN A 53 42.53 -51.23 7.03
C GLN A 53 42.50 -50.18 5.92
N LEU A 54 41.44 -50.17 5.10
CA LEU A 54 41.19 -49.11 4.12
C LEU A 54 41.00 -47.74 4.79
N HIS A 55 40.23 -47.67 5.88
CA HIS A 55 40.08 -46.46 6.68
C HIS A 55 41.43 -45.96 7.21
N GLN A 56 42.24 -46.82 7.83
CA GLN A 56 43.56 -46.45 8.36
C GLN A 56 44.52 -45.97 7.26
N SER A 57 44.58 -46.67 6.13
CA SER A 57 45.41 -46.27 4.99
C SER A 57 45.01 -44.93 4.38
N ASN A 58 43.74 -44.53 4.53
CA ASN A 58 43.22 -43.26 4.04
C ASN A 58 43.40 -42.12 5.06
N ILE A 59 43.39 -42.40 6.37
CA ILE A 59 43.69 -41.41 7.43
C ILE A 59 45.15 -40.94 7.36
N GLU A 60 46.10 -41.81 7.02
CA GLU A 60 47.51 -41.42 6.86
C GLU A 60 47.75 -40.39 5.72
N GLY A 61 46.74 -40.16 4.87
CA GLY A 61 46.72 -39.10 3.85
C GLY A 61 45.82 -37.90 4.18
N GLU A 62 45.20 -37.85 5.36
CA GLU A 62 44.37 -36.71 5.80
C GLU A 62 45.27 -35.50 6.08
N GLY A 63 45.38 -34.60 5.10
CA GLY A 63 45.72 -33.20 5.37
C GLY A 63 44.74 -32.60 6.40
N PRO A 64 45.17 -31.58 7.15
CA PRO A 64 44.51 -31.16 8.39
C PRO A 64 43.03 -30.82 8.18
N ALA A 65 42.23 -31.07 9.23
CA ALA A 65 40.79 -30.84 9.32
C ALA A 65 40.33 -29.63 8.49
N MET A 66 39.59 -29.89 7.41
CA MET A 66 39.18 -28.90 6.43
C MET A 66 38.16 -27.93 7.06
N GLY A 67 38.61 -26.74 7.44
CA GLY A 67 37.75 -25.67 7.95
C GLY A 67 36.76 -25.16 6.89
N ALA A 68 35.67 -24.54 7.33
CA ALA A 68 34.57 -24.02 6.49
C ALA A 68 35.03 -23.22 5.25
N GLY A 69 36.16 -22.49 5.35
CA GLY A 69 36.73 -21.74 4.24
C GLY A 69 37.22 -22.58 3.04
N VAL A 70 37.36 -23.90 3.18
CA VAL A 70 37.65 -24.77 2.02
C VAL A 70 36.38 -25.08 1.24
N PHE A 71 35.24 -25.21 1.91
CA PHE A 71 33.94 -25.34 1.25
C PHE A 71 33.56 -24.05 0.54
N GLU A 72 33.88 -22.86 1.06
CA GLU A 72 33.57 -21.60 0.37
C GLU A 72 34.35 -21.39 -0.94
N ARG A 73 35.51 -22.05 -1.09
CA ARG A 73 36.38 -21.92 -2.28
C ARG A 73 36.13 -23.00 -3.35
N SER A 74 35.26 -23.97 -3.11
CA SER A 74 35.00 -25.04 -4.08
C SER A 74 34.14 -24.56 -5.25
N LYS A 75 34.50 -24.94 -6.48
CA LYS A 75 33.72 -24.65 -7.69
C LYS A 75 32.31 -25.23 -7.67
N HIS A 76 32.05 -26.19 -6.77
CA HIS A 76 30.77 -26.91 -6.64
C HIS A 76 29.83 -26.32 -5.58
N THR A 77 30.34 -25.50 -4.67
CA THR A 77 29.59 -24.80 -3.61
C THR A 77 29.36 -23.32 -3.94
N ARG A 78 29.93 -22.82 -5.04
CA ARG A 78 29.62 -21.49 -5.56
C ARG A 78 28.13 -21.39 -5.80
N ALA A 79 27.47 -20.44 -5.11
CA ALA A 79 26.05 -20.14 -5.34
C ALA A 79 25.84 -19.87 -6.83
N ARG A 80 25.16 -20.80 -7.51
CA ARG A 80 24.69 -20.60 -8.88
C ARG A 80 23.39 -19.85 -8.78
N ILE A 81 23.40 -18.56 -9.05
CA ILE A 81 22.17 -17.77 -9.16
C ILE A 81 21.39 -18.36 -10.35
N PRO A 82 20.24 -19.03 -10.13
CA PRO A 82 19.59 -19.83 -11.17
C PRO A 82 18.88 -18.98 -12.23
N PHE A 83 18.88 -17.66 -12.08
CA PHE A 83 18.31 -16.71 -13.03
C PHE A 83 19.12 -15.42 -13.05
N ARG A 84 19.17 -14.79 -14.22
CA ARG A 84 19.63 -13.41 -14.34
C ARG A 84 18.44 -12.56 -13.88
N LEU A 85 18.58 -11.77 -12.82
CA LEU A 85 17.57 -10.76 -12.46
C LEU A 85 17.36 -9.87 -13.70
N GLU A 86 16.12 -9.72 -14.15
CA GLU A 86 15.77 -8.65 -15.08
C GLU A 86 16.14 -7.35 -14.41
N GLN A 87 17.23 -6.75 -14.90
CA GLN A 87 17.58 -5.39 -14.55
C GLN A 87 16.54 -4.51 -15.26
N PRO A 88 15.99 -3.49 -14.58
CA PRO A 88 15.16 -2.51 -15.28
C PRO A 88 15.93 -1.99 -16.50
N GLU A 89 15.21 -1.73 -17.59
CA GLU A 89 15.81 -1.23 -18.82
C GLU A 89 16.75 -0.06 -18.50
N SER A 90 17.98 -0.11 -19.03
CA SER A 90 19.02 0.89 -18.73
C SER A 90 18.63 2.28 -19.22
N GLU A 91 17.74 2.36 -20.21
CA GLU A 91 17.02 3.57 -20.56
C GLU A 91 15.62 3.49 -19.96
N GLY A 92 15.31 4.37 -19.00
CA GLY A 92 13.96 4.47 -18.48
C GLY A 92 12.96 4.87 -19.58
N VAL A 93 11.68 4.57 -19.36
CA VAL A 93 10.60 4.99 -20.26
C VAL A 93 10.69 6.50 -20.51
N ARG A 94 10.83 6.90 -21.77
CA ARG A 94 10.91 8.33 -22.14
C ARG A 94 9.55 8.99 -21.97
N ILE A 95 9.39 9.75 -20.89
CA ILE A 95 8.16 10.49 -20.60
C ILE A 95 8.24 11.89 -21.23
N LYS A 96 7.16 12.33 -21.88
CA LYS A 96 6.96 13.71 -22.34
C LYS A 96 5.63 14.24 -21.84
N PHE A 97 5.62 15.47 -21.35
CA PHE A 97 4.39 16.18 -21.03
C PHE A 97 3.94 16.97 -22.27
N LEU A 98 2.69 16.78 -22.66
CA LEU A 98 2.07 17.46 -23.79
C LEU A 98 0.88 18.25 -23.28
N ASP A 99 0.71 19.47 -23.78
CA ASP A 99 -0.52 20.22 -23.56
C ASP A 99 -1.60 19.69 -24.50
N ALA A 100 -2.53 18.91 -23.96
CA ALA A 100 -3.69 18.36 -24.67
C ALA A 100 -4.99 19.11 -24.33
N THR A 101 -4.92 20.26 -23.64
CA THR A 101 -6.08 20.98 -23.08
C THR A 101 -7.15 21.24 -24.14
N LYS A 102 -6.76 21.81 -25.29
CA LYS A 102 -7.70 22.10 -26.37
C LYS A 102 -8.26 20.83 -27.02
N GLU A 103 -7.47 19.78 -27.12
CA GLU A 103 -7.89 18.50 -27.72
C GLU A 103 -8.97 17.83 -26.88
N VAL A 104 -8.81 17.82 -25.55
CA VAL A 104 -9.68 17.06 -24.65
C VAL A 104 -10.85 17.87 -24.08
N LEU A 105 -10.73 19.20 -23.97
CA LEU A 105 -11.78 20.10 -23.43
C LEU A 105 -12.40 21.03 -24.49
N GLY A 106 -11.86 21.06 -25.70
CA GLY A 106 -12.32 21.94 -26.78
C GLY A 106 -12.10 23.44 -26.50
N ASP A 107 -12.81 24.30 -27.23
CA ASP A 107 -12.67 25.75 -27.13
C ASP A 107 -13.20 26.32 -25.79
N ALA A 108 -14.01 25.55 -25.05
CA ALA A 108 -14.53 25.94 -23.73
C ALA A 108 -13.47 25.83 -22.61
N ALA A 109 -12.29 25.25 -22.88
CA ALA A 109 -11.27 24.99 -21.88
C ALA A 109 -10.91 26.20 -21.00
N GLN A 110 -10.89 27.40 -21.59
CA GLN A 110 -10.53 28.64 -20.89
C GLN A 110 -11.55 29.06 -19.81
N LYS A 111 -12.75 28.48 -19.83
CA LYS A 111 -13.81 28.76 -18.84
C LYS A 111 -13.74 27.85 -17.63
N PHE A 112 -12.96 26.78 -17.70
CA PHE A 112 -12.85 25.82 -16.61
C PHE A 112 -11.69 26.19 -15.71
N SER A 113 -11.95 26.25 -14.40
CA SER A 113 -10.95 26.52 -13.38
C SER A 113 -10.91 25.42 -12.33
N GLY A 114 -9.72 25.24 -11.76
CA GLY A 114 -9.56 24.39 -10.59
C GLY A 114 -10.28 24.98 -9.36
N PRO A 115 -10.52 24.16 -8.33
CA PRO A 115 -10.06 22.78 -8.16
C PRO A 115 -10.77 21.76 -9.07
N ILE A 116 -10.12 20.60 -9.28
CA ILE A 116 -10.66 19.49 -10.09
C ILE A 116 -10.79 18.25 -9.19
N GLY A 117 -11.94 17.60 -9.22
CA GLY A 117 -12.17 16.25 -8.70
C GLY A 117 -12.20 15.23 -9.83
N LEU A 118 -11.56 14.09 -9.63
CA LEU A 118 -11.60 12.96 -10.56
C LEU A 118 -12.59 11.92 -10.06
N ILE A 119 -13.50 11.47 -10.92
CA ILE A 119 -14.55 10.52 -10.52
C ILE A 119 -14.89 9.53 -11.65
N ASP A 120 -14.94 8.25 -11.32
CA ASP A 120 -15.40 7.18 -12.23
C ASP A 120 -16.88 6.83 -11.95
N ALA A 121 -17.76 7.79 -12.23
CA ALA A 121 -19.18 7.70 -11.82
C ALA A 121 -19.95 6.53 -12.46
N ASN A 122 -19.48 5.99 -13.60
CA ASN A 122 -20.06 4.83 -14.29
C ASN A 122 -19.22 3.56 -14.18
N ARG A 123 -18.10 3.58 -13.45
CA ARG A 123 -17.17 2.45 -13.28
C ARG A 123 -16.67 1.86 -14.58
N THR A 124 -16.32 2.73 -15.53
CA THR A 124 -15.76 2.31 -16.82
C THR A 124 -14.24 2.28 -16.83
N GLY A 125 -13.59 2.74 -15.75
CA GLY A 125 -12.17 3.01 -15.70
C GLY A 125 -11.78 4.35 -16.33
N TRP A 126 -12.75 5.08 -16.91
CA TRP A 126 -12.54 6.43 -17.45
C TRP A 126 -12.99 7.48 -16.44
N ASN A 127 -12.02 8.13 -15.80
CA ASN A 127 -12.30 9.21 -14.88
C ASN A 127 -12.88 10.43 -15.61
N SER A 128 -13.98 10.94 -15.09
CA SER A 128 -14.61 12.22 -15.43
C SER A 128 -14.12 13.34 -14.49
N LEU A 129 -14.39 14.59 -14.84
CA LEU A 129 -13.96 15.76 -14.07
C LEU A 129 -15.15 16.43 -13.40
N PHE A 130 -15.01 16.78 -12.13
CA PHE A 130 -15.90 17.74 -11.46
C PHE A 130 -15.12 19.01 -11.15
N LEU A 131 -15.58 20.17 -11.61
CA LEU A 131 -14.82 21.42 -11.56
C LEU A 131 -15.73 22.65 -11.59
N VAL A 132 -15.14 23.84 -11.55
CA VAL A 132 -15.83 25.13 -11.68
C VAL A 132 -15.76 25.62 -13.13
N GLU A 133 -16.91 25.98 -13.70
CA GLU A 133 -17.01 26.75 -14.94
C GLU A 133 -17.34 28.21 -14.62
N GLU A 134 -16.49 29.13 -15.09
CA GLU A 134 -16.64 30.57 -14.90
C GLU A 134 -17.98 31.07 -15.43
N GLY A 135 -18.69 31.84 -14.61
CA GLY A 135 -20.01 32.39 -14.95
C GLY A 135 -21.15 31.37 -14.95
N VAL A 136 -20.89 30.08 -14.69
CA VAL A 136 -21.91 29.02 -14.66
C VAL A 136 -21.99 28.32 -13.30
N GLY A 137 -20.86 27.84 -12.78
CA GLY A 137 -20.76 27.19 -11.47
C GLY A 137 -20.10 25.82 -11.50
N LEU A 138 -20.34 25.02 -10.47
CA LEU A 138 -19.81 23.66 -10.31
C LEU A 138 -20.52 22.69 -11.24
N ARG A 139 -19.77 21.86 -11.98
CA ARG A 139 -20.35 20.90 -12.92
C ARG A 139 -19.48 19.67 -13.14
N MET A 140 -20.12 18.63 -13.71
CA MET A 140 -19.44 17.45 -14.24
C MET A 140 -19.10 17.65 -15.73
N LEU A 141 -17.90 17.25 -16.11
CA LEU A 141 -17.48 16.97 -17.48
C LEU A 141 -17.23 15.47 -17.62
N TRP A 142 -18.08 14.80 -18.38
CA TRP A 142 -18.04 13.37 -18.60
C TRP A 142 -16.96 12.99 -19.60
N ASN A 143 -16.16 12.00 -19.24
CA ASN A 143 -15.13 11.46 -20.12
C ASN A 143 -15.73 10.41 -21.07
N SER A 144 -15.61 10.67 -22.37
CA SER A 144 -15.99 9.73 -23.42
C SER A 144 -14.74 9.44 -24.28
N ASN A 145 -14.01 8.39 -23.92
CA ASN A 145 -12.79 7.95 -24.62
C ASN A 145 -11.70 9.03 -24.74
N GLY A 146 -11.46 9.77 -23.66
CA GLY A 146 -10.40 10.79 -23.58
C GLY A 146 -10.86 12.21 -23.91
N VAL A 147 -12.11 12.41 -24.31
CA VAL A 147 -12.70 13.73 -24.58
C VAL A 147 -13.78 14.04 -23.55
N PHE A 148 -13.76 15.25 -23.02
CA PHE A 148 -14.63 15.68 -21.93
C PHE A 148 -15.78 16.55 -22.43
N HIS A 149 -16.99 16.24 -21.97
CA HIS A 149 -18.19 16.98 -22.33
C HIS A 149 -19.05 17.31 -21.11
N PRO A 150 -19.65 18.52 -21.04
CA PRO A 150 -20.73 18.84 -20.12
C PRO A 150 -21.73 17.70 -19.87
N HIS A 151 -21.93 17.33 -18.60
CA HIS A 151 -22.90 16.29 -18.23
C HIS A 151 -23.69 16.64 -16.97
N GLY A 152 -24.96 16.28 -16.96
CA GLY A 152 -25.85 16.48 -15.82
C GLY A 152 -26.18 17.95 -15.54
N LEU A 153 -26.57 18.22 -14.29
CA LEU A 153 -26.93 19.55 -13.82
C LEU A 153 -25.68 20.40 -13.56
N THR A 154 -25.87 21.72 -13.63
CA THR A 154 -24.89 22.68 -13.12
C THR A 154 -25.38 23.24 -11.80
N PHE A 155 -24.46 23.39 -10.85
CA PHE A 155 -24.75 23.87 -9.51
C PHE A 155 -24.13 25.25 -9.34
N PRO A 156 -24.93 26.30 -9.07
CA PRO A 156 -24.39 27.64 -8.89
C PRO A 156 -23.25 27.65 -7.88
N ALA A 157 -22.11 28.20 -8.30
CA ALA A 157 -21.02 28.53 -7.41
C ALA A 157 -21.42 29.74 -6.56
N ARG A 158 -20.95 29.78 -5.32
CA ARG A 158 -21.04 30.99 -4.50
C ARG A 158 -20.08 32.03 -5.05
N SER A 159 -20.57 33.19 -5.43
CA SER A 159 -19.71 34.27 -5.96
C SER A 159 -18.81 34.90 -4.91
N ASP A 160 -19.10 34.68 -3.62
CA ASP A 160 -18.31 35.18 -2.50
C ASP A 160 -17.36 34.15 -1.90
N ALA A 161 -17.36 32.90 -2.38
CA ALA A 161 -16.53 31.82 -1.82
C ALA A 161 -15.47 31.35 -2.81
N ASP A 162 -14.29 31.07 -2.28
CA ASP A 162 -13.19 30.45 -3.01
C ASP A 162 -13.16 28.97 -2.71
N TYR A 163 -13.28 28.15 -3.76
CA TYR A 163 -13.15 26.70 -3.66
C TYR A 163 -11.68 26.32 -3.78
N SER A 164 -11.19 25.55 -2.80
CA SER A 164 -9.76 25.25 -2.64
C SER A 164 -9.39 23.82 -3.05
N LYS A 165 -10.33 22.88 -2.88
CA LYS A 165 -10.09 21.46 -3.11
C LYS A 165 -11.39 20.71 -3.40
N ILE A 166 -11.30 19.66 -4.21
CA ILE A 166 -12.38 18.71 -4.42
C ILE A 166 -11.88 17.34 -3.97
N LEU A 167 -12.63 16.69 -3.09
CA LEU A 167 -12.38 15.35 -2.59
C LEU A 167 -13.45 14.43 -3.17
N VAL A 168 -13.03 13.25 -3.62
CA VAL A 168 -13.91 12.23 -4.19
C VAL A 168 -13.66 10.92 -3.46
N GLY A 169 -14.72 10.23 -3.08
CA GLY A 169 -14.63 8.91 -2.47
C GLY A 169 -15.98 8.35 -2.05
N ASP A 170 -16.05 7.06 -1.76
CA ASP A 170 -17.27 6.35 -1.34
C ASP A 170 -17.63 6.68 0.12
N LEU A 171 -18.23 7.84 0.35
CA LEU A 171 -18.55 8.34 1.69
C LEU A 171 -19.50 7.42 2.46
N ARG A 172 -20.38 6.69 1.75
CA ARG A 172 -21.47 5.92 2.36
C ARG A 172 -21.22 4.41 2.35
N ASN A 173 -20.08 3.96 1.82
CA ASN A 173 -19.78 2.56 1.59
C ASN A 173 -20.85 1.87 0.72
N ASP A 174 -21.37 2.57 -0.29
CA ASP A 174 -22.36 2.07 -1.23
C ASP A 174 -21.78 1.81 -2.63
N ARG A 175 -20.44 1.88 -2.74
CA ARG A 175 -19.61 1.74 -3.92
C ARG A 175 -19.75 2.90 -4.92
N LEU A 176 -20.50 3.95 -4.59
CA LEU A 176 -20.57 5.15 -5.43
C LEU A 176 -19.75 6.24 -4.78
N ASP A 177 -18.76 6.74 -5.52
CA ASP A 177 -18.00 7.89 -5.05
C ASP A 177 -18.91 9.13 -4.98
N ASP A 178 -18.90 9.81 -3.85
CA ASP A 178 -19.53 11.10 -3.61
C ASP A 178 -18.47 12.22 -3.69
N ILE A 179 -18.89 13.48 -3.79
CA ILE A 179 -17.99 14.62 -4.06
C ILE A 179 -18.12 15.68 -2.96
N VAL A 180 -17.02 16.01 -2.29
CA VAL A 180 -16.91 17.12 -1.34
C VAL A 180 -16.11 18.26 -1.98
N VAL A 181 -16.68 19.46 -2.07
CA VAL A 181 -15.97 20.67 -2.52
C VAL A 181 -15.71 21.54 -1.30
N LEU A 182 -14.43 21.75 -0.97
CA LEU A 182 -14.03 22.59 0.15
C LEU A 182 -13.99 24.05 -0.28
N GLY A 183 -14.77 24.90 0.41
CA GLY A 183 -14.82 26.34 0.17
C GLY A 183 -14.59 27.12 1.45
N ASP A 184 -13.88 28.25 1.36
CA ASP A 184 -13.52 29.09 2.51
C ASP A 184 -14.72 29.65 3.30
N LYS A 185 -15.84 29.91 2.60
CA LYS A 185 -17.10 30.43 3.16
C LYS A 185 -18.27 29.44 3.07
N GLY A 186 -17.95 28.16 2.96
CA GLY A 186 -18.94 27.08 2.95
C GLY A 186 -18.57 26.00 1.96
N SER A 187 -18.54 24.77 2.44
CA SER A 187 -18.25 23.58 1.66
C SER A 187 -19.52 23.00 1.04
N ARG A 188 -19.35 22.21 -0.02
CA ARG A 188 -20.45 21.59 -0.78
C ARG A 188 -20.31 20.07 -0.73
N LEU A 189 -21.44 19.39 -0.68
CA LEU A 189 -21.50 17.93 -0.77
C LEU A 189 -22.47 17.52 -1.88
N PHE A 190 -21.97 16.74 -2.82
CA PHE A 190 -22.77 16.17 -3.89
C PHE A 190 -22.79 14.66 -3.74
N ARG A 191 -24.00 14.11 -3.54
CA ARG A 191 -24.24 12.68 -3.53
C ARG A 191 -24.43 12.19 -4.95
N MET A 192 -23.75 11.12 -5.34
CA MET A 192 -23.88 10.53 -6.66
C MET A 192 -24.98 9.47 -6.68
N GLY A 193 -25.83 9.52 -7.70
CA GLY A 193 -26.81 8.50 -8.01
C GLY A 193 -26.24 7.39 -8.89
N THR A 194 -26.90 6.24 -8.91
CA THR A 194 -26.57 5.11 -9.80
C THR A 194 -26.69 5.45 -11.30
N ASN A 195 -27.35 6.55 -11.63
CA ASN A 195 -27.47 7.09 -12.98
C ASN A 195 -26.33 8.05 -13.36
N GLY A 196 -25.31 8.22 -12.51
CA GLY A 196 -24.20 9.13 -12.73
C GLY A 196 -24.53 10.61 -12.50
N LEU A 197 -25.72 10.93 -11.99
CA LEU A 197 -26.11 12.31 -11.67
C LEU A 197 -25.76 12.67 -10.23
N ALA A 198 -25.24 13.88 -10.05
CA ALA A 198 -24.98 14.49 -8.76
C ALA A 198 -26.26 15.10 -8.17
N MET A 199 -26.42 15.02 -6.85
CA MET A 199 -27.43 15.72 -6.07
C MET A 199 -26.77 16.53 -4.97
N ASP A 200 -27.05 17.83 -4.92
CA ASP A 200 -26.58 18.71 -3.85
C ASP A 200 -27.27 18.38 -2.51
N VAL A 201 -26.49 17.95 -1.53
CA VAL A 201 -26.92 17.63 -0.16
C VAL A 201 -26.15 18.46 0.87
N SER A 202 -25.58 19.60 0.46
CA SER A 202 -24.72 20.46 1.30
C SER A 202 -25.42 20.96 2.57
N SER A 203 -26.69 21.34 2.47
CA SER A 203 -27.45 21.87 3.60
C SER A 203 -27.80 20.78 4.61
N SER A 204 -28.35 19.66 4.13
CA SER A 204 -28.75 18.54 5.00
C SER A 204 -27.56 17.82 5.62
N SER A 205 -26.38 17.92 5.01
CA SER A 205 -25.16 17.31 5.55
C SER A 205 -24.45 18.14 6.61
N GLY A 206 -24.82 19.42 6.74
CA GLY A 206 -24.15 20.36 7.64
C GLY A 206 -22.85 20.96 7.07
N LEU A 207 -22.39 20.56 5.87
CA LEU A 207 -21.15 21.09 5.29
C LEU A 207 -21.30 22.51 4.72
N SER A 208 -22.53 22.97 4.46
CA SER A 208 -22.79 24.33 3.94
C SER A 208 -22.21 25.47 4.78
N THR A 209 -21.98 25.25 6.08
CA THR A 209 -21.38 26.23 7.01
C THR A 209 -19.90 25.95 7.30
N LEU A 210 -19.34 24.85 6.79
CA LEU A 210 -17.93 24.51 6.96
C LEU A 210 -17.07 25.33 6.01
N GLY A 211 -16.38 26.34 6.53
CA GLY A 211 -15.33 27.06 5.81
C GLY A 211 -14.01 26.29 5.85
N ALA A 212 -13.54 25.77 4.71
CA ALA A 212 -12.34 24.94 4.63
C ALA A 212 -11.46 25.26 3.41
N ILE A 213 -10.15 25.28 3.64
CA ILE A 213 -9.12 25.55 2.61
C ILE A 213 -8.33 24.29 2.23
N ASN A 214 -8.43 23.24 3.03
CA ASN A 214 -7.82 21.94 2.77
C ASN A 214 -8.55 20.87 3.58
N GLY A 215 -8.24 19.61 3.31
CA GLY A 215 -8.82 18.49 4.03
C GLY A 215 -8.60 17.17 3.32
N MET A 216 -9.14 16.12 3.93
CA MET A 216 -9.12 14.77 3.40
C MET A 216 -10.23 13.90 3.97
N LEU A 217 -10.59 12.88 3.20
CA LEU A 217 -11.54 11.84 3.60
C LEU A 217 -10.81 10.71 4.32
N ILE A 218 -11.39 10.19 5.39
CA ILE A 218 -10.79 9.14 6.24
C ILE A 218 -11.87 8.26 6.86
N ASP A 219 -11.63 6.95 6.99
CA ASP A 219 -12.46 6.08 7.81
C ASP A 219 -11.89 6.04 9.24
N LEU A 220 -12.42 6.87 10.14
CA LEU A 220 -11.87 7.00 11.50
C LEU A 220 -12.46 5.99 12.49
N ASP A 221 -13.57 5.33 12.16
CA ASP A 221 -14.22 4.33 13.03
C ASP A 221 -14.28 2.92 12.43
N PHE A 222 -13.55 2.69 11.33
CA PHE A 222 -13.43 1.40 10.64
C PHE A 222 -14.78 0.85 10.17
N THR A 223 -15.71 1.74 9.79
CA THR A 223 -17.03 1.36 9.28
C THR A 223 -17.08 1.21 7.76
N GLY A 224 -16.00 1.59 7.08
CA GLY A 224 -15.90 1.76 5.63
C GLY A 224 -16.56 3.04 5.13
N LYS A 225 -17.22 3.82 6.00
CA LYS A 225 -17.77 5.14 5.64
C LYS A 225 -16.68 6.18 5.84
N LEU A 226 -16.64 7.18 4.95
CA LEU A 226 -15.60 8.20 5.02
C LEU A 226 -16.09 9.43 5.78
N ASP A 227 -15.35 9.75 6.83
CA ASP A 227 -15.36 10.99 7.59
C ASP A 227 -14.54 12.08 6.88
N LEU A 228 -14.54 13.28 7.46
CA LEU A 228 -13.81 14.42 6.90
C LEU A 228 -12.90 15.05 7.97
N ILE A 229 -11.62 15.18 7.64
CA ILE A 229 -10.71 16.10 8.32
C ILE A 229 -10.60 17.35 7.47
N ALA A 230 -10.89 18.50 8.06
CA ALA A 230 -10.86 19.79 7.37
C ALA A 230 -9.85 20.74 8.03
N VAL A 231 -9.17 21.54 7.22
CA VAL A 231 -8.38 22.69 7.66
C VAL A 231 -9.22 23.94 7.42
N THR A 232 -9.59 24.63 8.49
CA THR A 232 -10.52 25.76 8.42
C THR A 232 -9.91 26.97 7.70
N GLY A 233 -10.72 27.67 6.92
CA GLY A 233 -10.24 28.84 6.15
C GLY A 233 -9.90 30.06 6.99
N ASN A 234 -10.64 30.30 8.09
CA ASN A 234 -10.48 31.52 8.90
C ASN A 234 -9.43 31.39 10.01
N SER A 235 -9.23 30.18 10.55
CA SER A 235 -8.37 29.97 11.72
C SER A 235 -7.20 29.02 11.47
N ASN A 236 -7.13 28.39 10.28
CA ASN A 236 -6.10 27.39 9.96
C ASN A 236 -6.01 26.29 11.03
N GLU A 237 -7.18 25.92 11.58
CA GLU A 237 -7.34 24.89 12.59
C GLU A 237 -7.81 23.60 11.93
N VAL A 238 -7.45 22.47 12.54
CA VAL A 238 -7.99 21.17 12.11
C VAL A 238 -9.35 20.95 12.78
N GLN A 239 -10.34 20.62 11.98
CA GLN A 239 -11.62 20.09 12.42
C GLN A 239 -11.76 18.63 12.01
N VAL A 240 -12.20 17.80 12.94
CA VAL A 240 -12.55 16.39 12.68
C VAL A 240 -14.07 16.29 12.64
N LEU A 241 -14.61 15.89 11.49
CA LEU A 241 -16.04 15.76 11.27
C LEU A 241 -16.42 14.30 11.04
N ARG A 242 -17.17 13.74 11.98
CA ARG A 242 -17.73 12.39 11.90
C ARG A 242 -18.92 12.37 10.95
N GLN A 243 -18.83 11.57 9.91
CA GLN A 243 -19.96 11.20 9.10
C GLN A 243 -20.90 10.33 9.93
N SER A 244 -22.17 10.64 9.87
CA SER A 244 -23.25 9.79 10.36
C SER A 244 -24.36 9.77 9.30
N GLY A 245 -25.13 8.68 9.30
CA GLY A 245 -26.18 8.50 8.30
C GLY A 245 -27.07 7.34 8.71
N HIS A 246 -28.38 7.54 8.57
CA HIS A 246 -29.37 6.52 8.84
C HIS A 246 -30.22 6.29 7.59
N MET A 247 -30.80 5.10 7.49
CA MET A 247 -31.85 4.86 6.52
C MET A 247 -33.08 5.69 6.90
N ALA A 248 -33.48 6.60 6.03
CA ALA A 248 -34.72 7.35 6.14
C ALA A 248 -35.71 6.82 5.10
N GLY A 249 -36.78 6.16 5.54
CA GLY A 249 -37.77 5.57 4.63
C GLY A 249 -37.20 4.47 3.73
N ILE A 250 -37.79 4.30 2.54
CA ILE A 250 -37.45 3.21 1.62
C ILE A 250 -36.26 3.62 0.75
N GLY A 251 -35.05 3.19 1.12
CA GLY A 251 -33.87 3.31 0.26
C GLY A 251 -33.13 4.65 0.25
N LEU A 252 -33.53 5.64 1.05
CA LEU A 252 -32.78 6.90 1.17
C LEU A 252 -31.85 6.85 2.38
N GLN A 253 -30.54 6.89 2.13
CA GLN A 253 -29.56 7.12 3.18
C GLN A 253 -29.32 8.62 3.35
N THR A 254 -29.46 9.10 4.58
CA THR A 254 -28.98 10.43 4.97
C THR A 254 -27.47 10.40 5.16
N MET A 255 -26.85 11.57 5.02
CA MET A 255 -25.41 11.75 5.23
C MET A 255 -25.23 13.13 5.88
N SER A 256 -24.72 13.13 7.11
CA SER A 256 -24.49 14.32 7.94
C SER A 256 -23.13 14.27 8.61
N PHE A 257 -22.47 15.42 8.71
CA PHE A 257 -21.16 15.57 9.32
C PHE A 257 -21.28 16.34 10.64
N THR A 258 -20.83 15.70 11.72
CA THR A 258 -20.82 16.28 13.06
C THR A 258 -19.40 16.60 13.47
N ASN A 259 -19.14 17.84 13.90
CA ASN A 259 -17.84 18.21 14.41
C ASN A 259 -17.58 17.51 15.76
N ILE A 260 -16.57 16.64 15.80
CA ILE A 260 -16.13 15.88 16.98
C ILE A 260 -14.72 16.27 17.42
N THR A 261 -14.20 17.42 16.98
CA THR A 261 -12.81 17.84 17.18
C THR A 261 -12.41 17.78 18.66
N SER A 262 -13.26 18.26 19.56
CA SER A 262 -13.00 18.24 21.01
C SER A 262 -12.87 16.83 21.61
N ALA A 263 -13.50 15.83 21.00
CA ALA A 263 -13.47 14.44 21.42
C ALA A 263 -12.47 13.58 20.63
N SER A 264 -11.84 14.14 19.60
CA SER A 264 -10.95 13.40 18.67
C SER A 264 -9.52 13.21 19.17
N GLY A 265 -9.14 13.87 20.26
CA GLY A 265 -7.75 13.90 20.73
C GLY A 265 -6.83 14.85 19.94
N VAL A 266 -7.30 15.50 18.88
CA VAL A 266 -6.54 16.53 18.16
C VAL A 266 -6.14 17.64 19.15
N PRO A 267 -4.83 17.94 19.30
CA PRO A 267 -4.39 18.92 20.29
C PRO A 267 -4.96 20.30 20.02
N ALA A 268 -5.52 20.92 21.07
CA ALA A 268 -5.99 22.30 21.02
C ALA A 268 -4.85 23.32 20.77
N THR A 269 -3.60 22.90 20.65
CA THR A 269 -2.44 23.74 20.27
C THR A 269 -2.06 23.61 18.79
N LEU A 270 -2.70 22.71 18.04
CA LEU A 270 -2.48 22.55 16.61
C LEU A 270 -3.10 23.74 15.86
N ARG A 271 -2.25 24.63 15.34
CA ARG A 271 -2.61 25.89 14.68
C ARG A 271 -1.78 26.10 13.42
N ASN A 272 -2.20 27.05 12.60
CA ASN A 272 -1.53 27.44 11.35
C ASN A 272 -1.32 26.27 10.39
N VAL A 273 -2.25 25.32 10.37
CA VAL A 273 -2.19 24.17 9.47
C VAL A 273 -2.49 24.63 8.04
N GLN A 274 -1.73 24.10 7.08
CA GLN A 274 -1.92 24.36 5.65
C GLN A 274 -2.49 23.15 4.91
N SER A 275 -2.02 21.97 5.26
CA SER A 275 -2.49 20.72 4.67
C SER A 275 -2.41 19.59 5.69
N VAL A 276 -3.21 18.57 5.42
CA VAL A 276 -3.18 17.29 6.12
C VAL A 276 -2.97 16.18 5.10
N VAL A 277 -2.20 15.16 5.49
CA VAL A 277 -2.03 13.91 4.77
C VAL A 277 -2.20 12.75 5.73
N MET A 278 -2.39 11.56 5.19
CA MET A 278 -2.66 10.34 5.92
C MET A 278 -1.70 9.28 5.48
N GLU A 279 -1.15 8.56 6.45
CA GLU A 279 -0.26 7.44 6.23
C GLU A 279 -0.26 6.55 7.48
N ASP A 280 -0.18 5.24 7.32
CA ASP A 280 0.15 4.33 8.42
C ASP A 280 1.68 4.34 8.62
N TRP A 281 2.19 5.41 9.23
CA TRP A 281 3.63 5.68 9.28
C TRP A 281 4.35 4.72 10.23
N ASN A 282 3.69 4.36 11.34
CA ASN A 282 4.24 3.47 12.35
C ASN A 282 3.90 1.98 12.11
N ARG A 283 3.08 1.66 11.09
CA ARG A 283 2.65 0.30 10.73
C ARG A 283 1.82 -0.39 11.80
N ASP A 284 0.99 0.36 12.53
CA ASP A 284 0.07 -0.20 13.51
C ASP A 284 -1.31 -0.55 12.92
N HIS A 285 -1.47 -0.39 11.60
CA HIS A 285 -2.72 -0.59 10.85
C HIS A 285 -3.83 0.42 11.20
N VAL A 286 -3.48 1.52 11.86
CA VAL A 286 -4.33 2.69 12.06
C VAL A 286 -3.75 3.81 11.19
N MET A 287 -4.63 4.54 10.49
CA MET A 287 -4.17 5.66 9.66
C MET A 287 -3.74 6.83 10.57
N ASP A 288 -2.50 7.26 10.47
CA ASP A 288 -2.03 8.49 11.12
C ASP A 288 -2.43 9.72 10.30
N VAL A 289 -2.55 10.86 10.98
CA VAL A 289 -2.76 12.16 10.34
C VAL A 289 -1.53 13.04 10.56
N ILE A 290 -0.93 13.48 9.46
CA ILE A 290 0.24 14.35 9.45
C ILE A 290 -0.20 15.73 8.97
N ALA A 291 0.03 16.75 9.79
CA ALA A 291 -0.33 18.14 9.47
C ALA A 291 0.92 18.96 9.13
N SER A 292 0.88 19.65 7.98
CA SER A 292 1.88 20.67 7.65
C SER A 292 1.45 22.03 8.19
N ARG A 293 2.40 22.81 8.71
CA ARG A 293 2.14 24.10 9.35
C ARG A 293 3.00 25.22 8.77
N THR A 294 2.45 26.41 8.73
CA THR A 294 3.23 27.65 8.63
C THR A 294 3.58 28.15 10.02
N ASP A 295 4.83 27.93 10.43
CA ASP A 295 5.44 28.71 11.50
C ASP A 295 6.40 29.74 10.87
N ASP A 296 6.55 30.91 11.50
CA ASP A 296 7.50 32.00 11.14
C ASP A 296 8.99 31.58 11.12
N ARG A 297 9.27 30.29 11.32
CA ARG A 297 10.57 29.66 11.10
C ARG A 297 10.35 28.42 10.25
N ARG A 298 10.70 28.53 8.96
CA ARG A 298 10.90 27.45 7.97
C ARG A 298 10.45 26.06 8.44
N TYR A 299 9.28 25.63 7.96
CA TYR A 299 8.80 24.24 7.92
C TYR A 299 9.12 23.42 9.19
N SER A 300 8.40 23.68 10.28
CA SER A 300 8.41 22.81 11.46
C SER A 300 7.42 21.65 11.26
N TRP A 301 7.95 20.43 11.22
CA TRP A 301 7.15 19.20 11.28
C TRP A 301 6.91 18.84 12.75
N LYS A 302 5.65 18.62 13.13
CA LYS A 302 5.29 18.00 14.42
C LYS A 302 4.23 16.93 14.18
N SER A 303 4.56 15.69 14.51
CA SER A 303 3.60 14.60 14.65
C SER A 303 2.88 14.72 16.00
N SER A 304 1.60 14.38 16.03
CA SER A 304 0.85 14.12 17.27
C SER A 304 0.36 12.69 17.22
N VAL A 305 0.73 11.91 18.22
CA VAL A 305 0.31 10.52 18.42
C VAL A 305 -1.08 10.54 19.06
N ALA A 306 -2.03 9.78 18.53
CA ALA A 306 -3.17 9.34 19.30
C ALA A 306 -2.74 8.06 20.03
N GLU A 307 -2.36 8.18 21.30
CA GLU A 307 -2.17 6.99 22.14
C GLU A 307 -3.56 6.44 22.49
N SER A 308 -3.75 5.14 22.23
CA SER A 308 -4.93 4.36 22.64
C SER A 308 -5.01 4.18 24.15
#